data_AF-A0A6H5HNB5-F1
#
_entry.id   AF-A0A6H5HNB5-F1
#
_cell.length_a   1.000
_cell.length_b   1.000
_cell.length_c   1.000
_cell.angle_alpha   90.00
_cell.angle_beta   90.00
_cell.angle_gamma   90.00
#
_symmetry.space_group_name_H-M   'P 1'
#
loop_
_entity.id
_entity.type
_entity.pdbx_description
1 polymer ?
#
loop_
_entity_poly.entity_id
_entity_poly.type
_entity_poly.pdbx_seq_one_letter_code
_entity_poly.pdbx_strand_id
1 'polypeptide(L)'
;MMSKEQLDVALMVILFDSRLTMTDHINRISARAMKTLGFLKRNTRDFRDIPALVTLCRSLVVPTLEYGSVVWSPFYAAHIHQLERVQHKFLRYVAYKLRIPGENVNYQELMGLCGLRTLEARRAWADLAFFSRLVGGALDCPRLVEQVSLLVPQFHTRHNHLFRVEFSPTNYMYHRPLSRMPREANRFLESHPGVDFFSTPMASIKRSFFSTD
;
A
#
# COMPACT_ATOMS: atom_id res chain seq x y z
N MET A 1 -31.00 25.27 -0.21
CA MET A 1 -30.04 25.51 -1.32
C MET A 1 -29.09 24.32 -1.35
N MET A 2 -29.59 23.23 -1.94
CA MET A 2 -28.95 21.92 -2.03
C MET A 2 -27.97 21.94 -3.19
N SER A 3 -26.69 21.63 -2.97
CA SER A 3 -25.68 21.69 -4.04
C SER A 3 -24.73 20.49 -3.98
N LYS A 4 -24.62 19.76 -5.10
CA LYS A 4 -23.61 18.71 -5.38
C LYS A 4 -23.59 17.47 -4.47
N GLU A 5 -24.63 17.19 -3.69
CA GLU A 5 -24.76 15.93 -2.92
C GLU A 5 -24.87 14.66 -3.80
N GLN A 6 -24.98 14.81 -5.13
CA GLN A 6 -25.19 13.70 -6.08
C GLN A 6 -24.13 13.57 -7.19
N LEU A 7 -23.04 14.36 -7.20
CA LEU A 7 -21.93 14.09 -8.14
C LEU A 7 -21.03 12.98 -7.56
N ASP A 8 -21.50 11.77 -7.83
CA ASP A 8 -20.79 10.51 -7.95
C ASP A 8 -20.42 9.79 -6.66
N VAL A 9 -21.48 9.33 -6.03
CA VAL A 9 -21.52 8.31 -4.97
C VAL A 9 -20.68 7.05 -5.31
N ALA A 10 -20.21 6.78 -6.55
CA ALA A 10 -19.81 5.44 -6.99
C ALA A 10 -18.37 5.19 -7.54
N LEU A 11 -17.41 6.09 -7.32
CA LEU A 11 -15.96 5.74 -7.20
C LEU A 11 -15.67 5.19 -5.77
N MET A 12 -16.56 4.28 -5.31
CA MET A 12 -17.38 4.31 -4.07
C MET A 12 -16.72 4.44 -2.68
N VAL A 13 -15.41 4.58 -2.54
CA VAL A 13 -14.74 4.65 -1.21
C VAL A 13 -13.68 5.76 -1.14
N ILE A 14 -13.18 6.24 -2.28
CA ILE A 14 -12.06 7.18 -2.36
C ILE A 14 -12.61 8.58 -2.55
N LEU A 15 -12.26 9.48 -1.64
CA LEU A 15 -12.75 10.86 -1.63
C LEU A 15 -11.67 11.78 -2.17
N PHE A 16 -12.03 12.56 -3.19
CA PHE A 16 -11.12 13.54 -3.77
C PHE A 16 -11.44 14.91 -3.19
N ASP A 17 -10.46 15.56 -2.55
CA ASP A 17 -10.53 17.00 -2.26
C ASP A 17 -10.35 17.77 -3.59
N SER A 18 -10.94 18.96 -3.66
CA SER A 18 -10.70 19.99 -4.69
C SER A 18 -9.22 20.24 -4.99
N ARG A 19 -8.35 20.07 -4.00
CA ARG A 19 -6.89 20.23 -4.12
C ARG A 19 -6.14 18.91 -4.38
N LEU A 20 -6.85 17.79 -4.50
CA LEU A 20 -6.34 16.43 -4.72
C LEU A 20 -5.26 15.98 -3.72
N THR A 21 -5.17 16.60 -2.54
CA THR A 21 -4.16 16.27 -1.51
C THR A 21 -4.43 14.95 -0.78
N MET A 22 -5.60 14.33 -0.99
CA MET A 22 -6.06 13.08 -0.36
C MET A 22 -6.09 13.08 1.18
N THR A 23 -5.82 14.22 1.84
CA THR A 23 -5.74 14.35 3.29
C THR A 23 -7.05 13.95 3.98
N ASP A 24 -8.19 14.44 3.49
CA ASP A 24 -9.50 14.13 4.07
C ASP A 24 -9.86 12.65 3.93
N HIS A 25 -9.47 12.04 2.79
CA HIS A 25 -9.65 10.61 2.59
C HIS A 25 -8.83 9.81 3.61
N ILE A 26 -7.54 10.12 3.77
CA ILE A 26 -6.63 9.46 4.72
C ILE A 26 -7.15 9.61 6.16
N ASN A 27 -7.64 10.79 6.53
CA ASN A 27 -8.24 11.04 7.83
C ASN A 27 -9.47 10.16 8.07
N ARG A 28 -10.37 10.07 7.08
CA ARG A 28 -11.60 9.27 7.17
C ARG A 28 -11.31 7.77 7.24
N ILE A 29 -10.43 7.22 6.39
CA ILE A 29 -10.08 5.79 6.43
C ILE A 29 -9.36 5.45 7.73
N SER A 30 -8.46 6.31 8.21
CA SER A 30 -7.77 6.11 9.49
C SER A 30 -8.75 6.11 10.65
N ALA A 31 -9.71 7.04 10.68
CA ALA A 31 -10.75 7.10 11.69
C ALA A 31 -11.66 5.85 11.65
N ARG A 32 -12.06 5.40 10.46
CA ARG A 32 -12.87 4.18 10.27
C ARG A 32 -12.11 2.93 10.74
N ALA A 33 -10.84 2.80 10.39
CA ALA A 33 -10.00 1.70 10.81
C ALA A 33 -9.79 1.70 12.33
N MET A 34 -9.61 2.86 12.96
CA MET A 34 -9.52 2.98 14.42
C MET A 34 -10.82 2.62 15.13
N LYS A 35 -11.99 3.00 14.59
CA LYS A 35 -13.29 2.57 15.13
C LYS A 35 -13.45 1.06 15.05
N THR A 36 -13.08 0.46 13.92
CA THR A 36 -13.11 -1.00 13.70
C THR A 36 -12.16 -1.72 14.64
N LEU A 37 -10.95 -1.19 14.86
CA LEU A 37 -10.00 -1.70 15.84
C LEU A 37 -10.55 -1.60 17.28
N GLY A 38 -11.23 -0.51 17.62
CA GLY A 38 -11.90 -0.35 18.92
C GLY A 38 -13.06 -1.33 19.11
N PHE A 39 -13.81 -1.64 18.04
CA PHE A 39 -14.80 -2.70 18.03
C PHE A 39 -14.15 -4.08 18.23
N LEU A 40 -13.10 -4.39 17.47
CA LEU A 40 -12.33 -5.62 17.60
C LEU A 40 -11.89 -5.84 19.06
N LYS A 41 -11.20 -4.87 19.66
CA LYS A 41 -10.66 -4.97 21.04
C LYS A 41 -11.73 -5.25 22.10
N ARG A 42 -12.94 -4.73 21.91
CA ARG A 42 -14.06 -4.94 22.84
C ARG A 42 -14.61 -6.37 22.74
N ASN A 43 -14.74 -6.89 21.52
CA ASN A 43 -15.26 -8.24 21.28
C ASN A 43 -14.23 -9.34 21.55
N THR A 44 -12.94 -9.02 21.51
CA THR A 44 -11.86 -10.01 21.69
C THR A 44 -11.18 -9.91 23.05
N ARG A 45 -11.83 -9.30 24.06
CA ARG A 45 -11.28 -9.16 25.41
C ARG A 45 -10.91 -10.50 26.05
N ASP A 46 -11.71 -11.54 25.80
CA ASP A 46 -11.51 -12.85 26.41
C ASP A 46 -10.71 -13.81 25.50
N PHE A 47 -10.42 -13.40 24.26
CA PHE A 47 -9.60 -14.17 23.33
C PHE A 47 -8.15 -14.20 23.82
N ARG A 48 -7.59 -15.42 23.85
CA ARG A 48 -6.19 -15.69 24.23
C ARG A 48 -5.32 -16.09 23.04
N ASP A 49 -5.93 -16.53 21.95
CA ASP A 49 -5.23 -16.95 20.75
C ASP A 49 -4.79 -15.75 19.89
N ILE A 50 -3.47 -15.56 19.76
CA ILE A 50 -2.89 -14.44 19.02
C ILE A 50 -3.08 -14.59 17.50
N PRO A 51 -2.82 -15.75 16.88
CA PRO A 51 -3.20 -16.02 15.49
C PRO A 51 -4.64 -15.65 15.13
N ALA A 52 -5.63 -15.98 15.96
CA ALA A 52 -7.02 -15.56 15.75
C ALA A 52 -7.18 -14.02 15.76
N LEU A 53 -6.54 -13.32 16.71
CA LEU A 53 -6.57 -11.85 16.77
C LEU A 53 -5.97 -11.21 15.51
N VAL A 54 -4.83 -11.75 15.04
CA VAL A 54 -4.17 -11.29 13.83
C VAL A 54 -5.06 -11.51 12.61
N THR A 55 -5.70 -12.68 12.52
CA THR A 55 -6.60 -13.01 11.41
C THR A 55 -7.80 -12.06 11.37
N LEU A 56 -8.42 -11.78 12.52
CA LEU A 56 -9.53 -10.82 12.61
C LEU A 56 -9.09 -9.39 12.25
N CYS A 57 -7.88 -8.99 12.65
CA CYS A 57 -7.34 -7.69 12.27
C CYS A 57 -7.11 -7.58 10.76
N ARG A 58 -6.53 -8.63 10.15
CA ARG A 58 -6.30 -8.73 8.71
C ARG A 58 -7.59 -8.74 7.89
N SER A 59 -8.68 -9.29 8.42
CA SER A 59 -9.96 -9.36 7.70
C SER A 59 -10.83 -8.11 7.87
N LEU A 60 -10.74 -7.41 9.00
CA LEU A 60 -11.63 -6.27 9.30
C LEU A 60 -10.94 -4.89 9.17
N VAL A 61 -9.73 -4.75 9.69
CA VAL A 61 -9.07 -3.44 9.80
C VAL A 61 -8.25 -3.14 8.56
N VAL A 62 -7.42 -4.10 8.16
CA VAL A 62 -6.47 -3.95 7.05
C VAL A 62 -7.14 -3.62 5.71
N PRO A 63 -8.25 -4.25 5.28
CA PRO A 63 -8.85 -3.94 3.98
C PRO A 63 -9.32 -2.49 3.88
N THR A 64 -9.73 -1.88 5.00
CA THR A 64 -10.11 -0.47 5.06
C THR A 64 -8.93 0.46 4.77
N LEU A 65 -7.70 0.04 5.07
CA LEU A 65 -6.48 0.82 4.89
C LEU A 65 -5.76 0.53 3.56
N GLU A 66 -6.10 -0.57 2.89
CA GLU A 66 -5.43 -0.98 1.65
C GLU A 66 -6.28 -0.73 0.41
N TYR A 67 -7.60 -0.68 0.57
CA TYR A 67 -8.50 -0.52 -0.56
C TYR A 67 -8.16 0.72 -1.37
N GLY A 68 -7.84 0.52 -2.64
CA GLY A 68 -7.56 1.61 -3.58
C GLY A 68 -6.22 2.33 -3.36
N SER A 69 -5.29 1.77 -2.58
CA SER A 69 -3.98 2.42 -2.31
C SER A 69 -3.22 2.80 -3.57
N VAL A 70 -3.40 2.04 -4.64
CA VAL A 70 -2.93 2.29 -6.02
C VAL A 70 -3.25 3.71 -6.50
N VAL A 71 -4.34 4.32 -6.02
CA VAL A 71 -4.74 5.68 -6.38
C VAL A 71 -4.24 6.71 -5.36
N TRP A 72 -4.49 6.50 -4.07
CA TRP A 72 -4.34 7.54 -3.05
C TRP A 72 -3.08 7.43 -2.17
N SER A 73 -2.19 6.46 -2.40
CA SER A 73 -1.02 6.20 -1.52
C SER A 73 -0.30 7.49 -1.10
N PRO A 74 -0.21 7.79 0.21
CA PRO A 74 0.39 9.01 0.68
C PRO A 74 1.91 9.01 0.51
N PHE A 75 2.47 10.18 0.25
CA PHE A 75 3.92 10.39 0.20
C PHE A 75 4.44 11.28 1.33
N TYR A 76 3.57 12.01 2.03
CA TYR A 76 3.96 12.78 3.21
C TYR A 76 4.11 11.89 4.44
N ALA A 77 5.24 11.99 5.13
CA ALA A 77 5.55 11.22 6.33
C ALA A 77 4.44 11.28 7.38
N ALA A 78 3.83 12.46 7.59
CA ALA A 78 2.73 12.63 8.54
C ALA A 78 1.53 11.68 8.26
N HIS A 79 1.15 11.54 6.99
CA HIS A 79 0.07 10.65 6.58
C HIS A 79 0.46 9.17 6.63
N ILE A 80 1.71 8.85 6.28
CA ILE A 80 2.25 7.50 6.42
C ILE A 80 2.21 7.07 7.90
N HIS A 81 2.75 7.89 8.80
CA HIS A 81 2.73 7.63 10.24
C HIS A 81 1.31 7.54 10.81
N GLN A 82 0.37 8.33 10.30
CA GLN A 82 -1.03 8.25 10.71
C GLN A 82 -1.65 6.87 10.42
N LEU A 83 -1.35 6.30 9.26
CA LEU A 83 -1.81 4.97 8.87
C LEU A 83 -1.11 3.88 9.69
N GLU A 84 0.22 3.95 9.82
CA GLU A 84 1.01 3.02 10.63
C GLU A 84 0.58 3.03 12.11
N ARG A 85 0.11 4.18 12.62
CA ARG A 85 -0.43 4.29 13.97
C ARG A 85 -1.60 3.33 14.22
N VAL A 86 -2.41 3.02 13.22
CA VAL A 86 -3.51 2.04 13.34
C VAL A 86 -2.93 0.65 13.62
N GLN A 87 -1.94 0.24 12.83
CA GLN A 87 -1.26 -1.03 13.01
C GLN A 87 -0.49 -1.09 14.34
N HIS A 88 0.24 -0.04 14.71
CA HIS A 88 0.94 0.03 15.99
C HIS A 88 -0.01 -0.08 17.19
N LYS A 89 -1.20 0.53 17.12
CA LYS A 89 -2.21 0.36 18.19
C LYS A 89 -2.72 -1.08 18.30
N PHE A 90 -2.82 -1.80 17.19
CA PHE A 90 -3.12 -3.22 17.21
C PHE A 90 -1.96 -4.03 17.81
N LEU A 91 -0.72 -3.76 17.43
CA LEU A 91 0.45 -4.43 17.99
C LEU A 91 0.58 -4.20 19.50
N ARG A 92 0.31 -2.99 20.01
CA ARG A 92 0.25 -2.73 21.46
C ARG A 92 -0.83 -3.55 22.16
N TYR A 93 -1.95 -3.81 21.50
CA TYR A 93 -2.99 -4.69 22.04
C TYR A 93 -2.54 -6.15 22.08
N VAL A 94 -1.83 -6.62 21.06
CA VAL A 94 -1.20 -7.95 21.07
C VAL A 94 -0.13 -8.06 22.15
N ALA A 95 0.74 -7.05 22.30
CA ALA A 95 1.76 -7.00 23.36
C ALA A 95 1.14 -7.12 24.76
N TYR A 96 0.03 -6.40 24.98
CA TYR A 96 -0.73 -6.50 26.23
C TYR A 96 -1.26 -7.91 26.48
N LYS A 97 -1.76 -8.59 25.45
CA LYS A 97 -2.24 -9.99 25.56
C LYS A 97 -1.10 -10.98 25.82
N LEU A 98 0.09 -10.71 25.28
CA LEU A 98 1.32 -11.46 25.52
C LEU A 98 2.00 -11.12 26.85
N ARG A 99 1.43 -10.20 27.65
CA ARG A 99 2.00 -9.71 28.93
C ARG A 99 3.39 -9.08 28.79
N ILE A 100 3.71 -8.51 27.62
CA ILE A 100 4.96 -7.80 27.39
C ILE A 100 4.84 -6.41 28.05
N PRO A 101 5.84 -5.98 28.87
CA PRO A 101 5.86 -4.66 29.47
C PRO A 101 5.81 -3.54 28.41
N GLY A 102 5.00 -2.52 28.64
CA GLY A 102 4.73 -1.46 27.66
C GLY A 102 5.92 -0.57 27.30
N GLU A 103 7.00 -0.61 28.09
CA GLU A 103 8.22 0.19 27.91
C GLU A 103 9.21 -0.44 26.91
N ASN A 104 9.15 -1.77 26.72
CA ASN A 104 10.06 -2.53 25.86
C ASN A 104 9.39 -3.03 24.57
N VAL A 105 8.40 -2.28 24.04
CA VAL A 105 7.65 -2.72 22.87
C VAL A 105 8.45 -2.44 21.59
N ASN A 106 9.17 -3.45 21.11
CA ASN A 106 9.74 -3.42 19.76
C ASN A 106 8.66 -3.78 18.72
N TYR A 107 8.22 -2.79 17.94
CA TYR A 107 7.18 -2.99 16.93
C TYR A 107 7.63 -3.93 15.80
N GLN A 108 8.91 -3.95 15.43
CA GLN A 108 9.43 -4.82 14.37
C GLN A 108 9.37 -6.29 14.77
N GLU A 109 9.77 -6.62 15.99
CA GLU A 109 9.69 -7.99 16.52
C GLU A 109 8.23 -8.47 16.63
N LEU A 110 7.32 -7.62 17.13
CA LEU A 110 5.89 -7.95 17.21
C LEU A 110 5.27 -8.13 15.82
N MET A 111 5.68 -7.34 14.84
CA MET A 111 5.29 -7.54 13.44
C MET A 111 5.75 -8.89 12.93
N GLY A 112 7.01 -9.28 13.19
CA GLY A 112 7.55 -10.61 12.87
C GLY A 112 6.74 -11.74 13.51
N LEU A 113 6.46 -11.65 14.81
CA LEU A 113 5.65 -12.64 15.54
C LEU A 113 4.23 -12.78 15.00
N CYS A 114 3.62 -11.67 14.57
CA CYS A 114 2.28 -11.67 13.98
C CYS A 114 2.30 -12.01 12.48
N GLY A 115 3.46 -12.11 11.84
CA GLY A 115 3.61 -12.16 10.39
C GLY A 115 3.01 -10.93 9.68
N LEU A 116 2.95 -9.78 10.35
CA LEU A 116 2.48 -8.53 9.76
C LEU A 116 3.66 -7.80 9.13
N ARG A 117 3.43 -7.17 7.98
CA ARG A 117 4.38 -6.24 7.34
C ARG A 117 3.85 -4.81 7.51
N THR A 118 4.69 -3.80 7.30
CA THR A 118 4.26 -2.40 7.34
C THR A 118 3.17 -2.14 6.30
N LEU A 119 2.28 -1.18 6.56
CA LEU A 119 1.25 -0.82 5.57
C LEU A 119 1.91 -0.20 4.33
N GLU A 120 3.02 0.49 4.50
CA GLU A 120 3.83 1.00 3.39
C GLU A 120 4.30 -0.11 2.44
N ALA A 121 4.96 -1.17 2.94
CA ALA A 121 5.42 -2.28 2.12
C ALA A 121 4.26 -2.95 1.38
N ARG A 122 3.10 -3.06 2.03
CA ARG A 122 1.89 -3.65 1.42
C ARG A 122 1.29 -2.76 0.33
N ARG A 123 1.33 -1.43 0.49
CA ARG A 123 0.94 -0.49 -0.57
C ARG A 123 1.92 -0.52 -1.74
N ALA A 124 3.22 -0.61 -1.48
CA ALA A 124 4.24 -0.76 -2.52
C ALA A 124 4.04 -2.07 -3.31
N TRP A 125 3.73 -3.17 -2.63
CA TRP A 125 3.32 -4.42 -3.29
C TRP A 125 2.05 -4.23 -4.15
N ALA A 126 1.03 -3.54 -3.65
CA ALA A 126 -0.19 -3.29 -4.40
C ALA A 126 0.07 -2.46 -5.68
N ASP A 127 0.95 -1.45 -5.60
CA ASP A 127 1.40 -0.67 -6.75
C ASP A 127 2.11 -1.57 -7.78
N LEU A 128 3.05 -2.41 -7.33
CA LEU A 128 3.80 -3.33 -8.19
C LEU A 128 2.91 -4.40 -8.84
N ALA A 129 1.99 -4.97 -8.07
CA ALA A 129 1.04 -5.98 -8.53
C ALA A 129 0.04 -5.39 -9.54
N PHE A 130 -0.41 -4.15 -9.34
CA PHE A 130 -1.26 -3.46 -10.30
C PHE A 130 -0.49 -3.20 -11.60
N PHE A 131 0.74 -2.67 -11.49
CA PHE A 131 1.55 -2.31 -12.64
C PHE A 131 1.99 -3.51 -13.48
N SER A 132 2.42 -4.60 -12.85
CA SER A 132 2.76 -5.85 -13.55
C SER A 132 1.56 -6.46 -14.28
N ARG A 133 0.35 -6.37 -13.71
CA ARG A 133 -0.87 -6.80 -14.41
C ARG A 133 -1.25 -5.89 -15.57
N LEU A 134 -1.02 -4.58 -15.43
CA LEU A 134 -1.25 -3.61 -16.50
C LEU A 134 -0.34 -3.88 -17.68
N VAL A 135 0.95 -4.07 -17.42
CA VAL A 135 1.98 -4.31 -18.45
C VAL A 135 1.88 -5.72 -19.04
N GLY A 136 1.55 -6.73 -18.22
CA GLY A 136 1.37 -8.11 -18.66
C GLY A 136 0.03 -8.40 -19.36
N GLY A 137 -0.80 -7.38 -19.63
CA GLY A 137 -2.08 -7.55 -20.35
C GLY A 137 -3.19 -8.24 -19.55
N ALA A 138 -3.01 -8.45 -18.25
CA ALA A 138 -4.04 -9.02 -17.38
C ALA A 138 -5.09 -7.99 -16.93
N LEU A 139 -4.88 -6.71 -17.26
CA LEU A 139 -5.86 -5.62 -17.14
C LEU A 139 -6.09 -5.03 -18.52
N ASP A 140 -7.31 -5.18 -19.03
CA ASP A 140 -7.70 -4.64 -20.34
C ASP A 140 -8.04 -3.15 -20.21
N CYS A 141 -7.01 -2.31 -20.26
CA CYS A 141 -7.10 -0.86 -20.12
C CYS A 141 -6.13 -0.16 -21.08
N PRO A 142 -6.42 -0.13 -22.40
CA PRO A 142 -5.49 0.38 -23.41
C PRO A 142 -5.02 1.81 -23.14
N ARG A 143 -5.93 2.68 -22.67
CA ARG A 143 -5.61 4.07 -22.31
C ARG A 143 -4.53 4.22 -21.23
N LEU A 144 -4.47 3.28 -20.28
CA LEU A 144 -3.46 3.30 -19.22
C LEU A 144 -2.14 2.72 -19.71
N VAL A 145 -2.20 1.68 -20.55
CA VAL A 145 -1.01 1.06 -21.16
C VAL A 145 -0.31 2.05 -22.09
N GLU A 146 -1.05 2.83 -22.88
CA GLU A 146 -0.52 3.90 -23.74
C GLU A 146 0.29 4.95 -22.96
N GLN A 147 -0.03 5.16 -21.69
CA GLN A 147 0.68 6.10 -20.82
C GLN A 147 1.97 5.52 -20.23
N VAL A 148 2.18 4.20 -20.34
CA VAL A 148 3.40 3.53 -19.86
C VAL A 148 4.39 3.44 -21.01
N SER A 149 5.46 4.22 -20.94
CA SER A 149 6.54 4.18 -21.92
C SER A 149 7.64 3.20 -21.51
N LEU A 150 8.06 2.33 -22.42
CA LEU A 150 9.27 1.52 -22.24
C LEU A 150 10.52 2.36 -22.55
N LEU A 151 11.59 2.14 -21.78
CA LEU A 151 12.88 2.75 -22.07
C LEU A 151 13.62 1.87 -23.07
N VAL A 152 13.74 2.34 -24.30
CA VAL A 152 14.57 1.72 -25.33
C VAL A 152 15.83 2.56 -25.51
N PRO A 153 16.94 2.23 -24.83
CA PRO A 153 18.17 3.01 -24.94
C PRO A 153 18.81 2.81 -26.33
N GLN A 154 19.25 3.90 -26.94
CA GLN A 154 19.93 3.86 -28.26
C GLN A 154 21.37 3.33 -28.15
N PHE A 155 21.96 3.39 -26.95
CA PHE A 155 23.31 2.95 -26.64
C PHE A 155 23.29 2.09 -25.37
N HIS A 156 24.24 1.17 -25.24
CA HIS A 156 24.37 0.35 -24.03
C HIS A 156 24.75 1.21 -22.83
N THR A 157 23.75 1.62 -22.05
CA THR A 157 23.92 2.31 -20.78
C THR A 157 24.05 1.32 -19.63
N ARG A 158 24.80 1.69 -18.59
CA ARG A 158 24.94 0.87 -17.36
C ARG A 158 23.63 0.75 -16.56
N HIS A 159 22.64 1.60 -16.85
CA HIS A 159 21.31 1.55 -16.23
C HIS A 159 20.36 0.74 -17.10
N ASN A 160 19.88 -0.39 -16.57
CA ASN A 160 18.91 -1.28 -17.20
C ASN A 160 17.49 -1.00 -16.72
N HIS A 161 17.06 0.27 -16.75
CA HIS A 161 15.67 0.60 -16.48
C HIS A 161 14.79 0.08 -17.62
N LEU A 162 13.77 -0.71 -17.31
CA LEU A 162 12.82 -1.20 -18.30
C LEU A 162 11.81 -0.13 -18.71
N PHE A 163 11.38 0.70 -17.75
CA PHE A 163 10.36 1.71 -17.96
C PHE A 163 10.93 3.13 -17.96
N ARG A 164 10.43 3.97 -18.87
CA ARG A 164 10.73 5.40 -18.89
C ARG A 164 9.88 6.09 -17.83
N VAL A 165 10.55 6.80 -16.93
CA VAL A 165 9.90 7.66 -15.92
C VAL A 165 10.01 9.11 -16.39
N GLU A 166 8.88 9.77 -16.61
CA GLU A 166 8.84 11.18 -17.00
C GLU A 166 9.37 12.08 -15.88
N PHE A 167 10.11 13.14 -16.26
CA PHE A 167 10.48 14.18 -15.33
C PHE A 167 9.23 14.88 -14.78
N SER A 168 9.17 15.05 -13.46
CA SER A 168 8.03 15.64 -12.76
C SER A 168 8.48 16.89 -12.00
N PRO A 169 7.93 18.09 -12.30
CA PRO A 169 8.39 19.34 -11.70
C PRO A 169 7.90 19.55 -10.27
N THR A 170 6.86 18.84 -9.85
CA THR A 170 6.26 18.96 -8.52
C THR A 170 6.22 17.61 -7.82
N ASN A 171 6.28 17.62 -6.48
CA ASN A 171 6.13 16.41 -5.67
C ASN A 171 4.81 15.68 -5.97
N TYR A 172 3.73 16.43 -6.19
CA TYR A 172 2.44 15.85 -6.57
C TYR A 172 2.52 15.02 -7.86
N MET A 173 3.11 15.58 -8.92
CA MET A 173 3.31 14.85 -10.18
C MET A 173 4.30 13.69 -10.03
N TYR A 174 5.34 13.86 -9.21
CA TYR A 174 6.34 12.82 -8.96
C TYR A 174 5.76 11.59 -8.25
N HIS A 175 4.77 11.79 -7.37
CA HIS A 175 4.09 10.74 -6.62
C HIS A 175 2.76 10.29 -7.22
N ARG A 176 2.39 10.78 -8.41
CA ARG A 176 1.19 10.29 -9.12
C ARG A 176 1.36 8.79 -9.44
N PRO A 177 0.28 7.98 -9.45
CA PRO A 177 0.34 6.54 -9.73
C PRO A 177 1.20 6.17 -10.95
N LEU A 178 0.98 6.84 -12.08
CA LEU A 178 1.67 6.58 -13.34
C LEU A 178 3.15 7.00 -13.36
N SER A 179 3.60 7.87 -12.45
CA SER A 179 5.03 8.20 -12.32
C SER A 179 5.71 7.34 -11.25
N ARG A 180 5.00 7.02 -10.17
CA ARG A 180 5.56 6.24 -9.07
C ARG A 180 5.69 4.76 -9.41
N MET A 181 4.68 4.15 -10.06
CA MET A 181 4.68 2.71 -10.33
C MET A 181 5.83 2.27 -11.24
N PRO A 182 6.11 2.93 -12.37
CA PRO A 182 7.25 2.53 -13.21
C PRO A 182 8.60 2.74 -12.51
N ARG A 183 8.70 3.73 -11.63
CA ARG A 183 9.89 3.99 -10.81
C ARG A 183 10.11 2.90 -9.77
N GLU A 184 9.07 2.53 -9.03
CA GLU A 184 9.13 1.42 -8.07
C GLU A 184 9.40 0.09 -8.77
N ALA A 185 8.83 -0.11 -9.97
CA ALA A 185 9.10 -1.28 -10.79
C ALA A 185 10.57 -1.35 -11.24
N ASN A 186 11.16 -0.25 -11.70
CA ASN A 186 12.59 -0.20 -12.06
C ASN A 186 13.47 -0.51 -10.84
N ARG A 187 13.21 0.09 -9.68
CA ARG A 187 13.94 -0.20 -8.43
C ARG A 187 13.84 -1.67 -8.03
N PHE A 188 12.66 -2.27 -8.21
CA PHE A 188 12.46 -3.69 -7.95
C PHE A 188 13.25 -4.59 -8.92
N LEU A 189 13.29 -4.26 -10.21
CA LEU A 189 14.08 -4.99 -11.20
C LEU A 189 15.59 -4.85 -10.97
N GLU A 190 16.06 -3.69 -10.52
CA GLU A 190 17.48 -3.48 -10.16
C GLU A 190 17.91 -4.38 -9.00
N SER A 191 17.03 -4.58 -8.01
CA SER A 191 17.30 -5.50 -6.90
C SER A 191 17.10 -6.97 -7.27
N HIS A 192 16.36 -7.26 -8.34
CA HIS A 192 15.98 -8.62 -8.76
C HIS A 192 16.18 -8.84 -10.27
N PRO A 193 17.42 -8.95 -10.76
CA PRO A 193 17.72 -9.04 -12.20
C PRO A 193 17.17 -10.31 -12.87
N GLY A 194 16.74 -11.33 -12.11
CA GLY A 194 16.12 -12.55 -12.62
C GLY A 194 14.59 -12.49 -12.75
N VAL A 195 13.95 -11.38 -12.37
CA VAL A 195 12.50 -11.22 -12.49
C VAL A 195 12.15 -10.45 -13.75
N ASP A 196 11.22 -10.99 -14.53
CA ASP A 196 10.66 -10.34 -15.71
C ASP A 196 9.14 -10.16 -15.56
N PHE A 197 8.64 -8.94 -15.67
CA PHE A 197 7.21 -8.63 -15.53
C PHE A 197 6.32 -9.26 -16.59
N PHE A 198 6.86 -9.62 -17.76
CA PHE A 198 6.08 -10.19 -18.86
C PHE A 198 5.93 -11.70 -18.77
N SER A 199 6.95 -12.41 -18.27
CA SER A 199 6.98 -13.87 -18.22
C SER A 199 6.85 -14.46 -16.82
N THR A 200 7.20 -13.70 -15.77
CA THR A 200 7.23 -14.23 -14.41
C THR A 200 5.83 -14.24 -13.80
N PRO A 201 5.35 -15.37 -13.24
CA PRO A 201 4.06 -15.40 -12.59
C PRO A 201 4.03 -14.52 -11.34
N MET A 202 2.91 -13.86 -11.09
CA MET A 202 2.70 -12.94 -9.96
C MET A 202 3.09 -13.54 -8.60
N ALA A 203 2.88 -14.85 -8.41
CA ALA A 203 3.25 -15.54 -7.17
C ALA A 203 4.77 -15.53 -6.92
N SER A 204 5.58 -15.62 -7.97
CA SER A 204 7.04 -15.56 -7.87
C SER A 204 7.50 -14.13 -7.57
N ILE A 205 6.94 -13.14 -8.27
CA ILE A 205 7.19 -11.71 -8.01
C ILE A 205 6.88 -11.37 -6.56
N LYS A 206 5.75 -11.87 -6.03
CA LYS A 206 5.34 -11.70 -4.64
C LYS A 206 6.35 -12.27 -3.65
N ARG A 207 6.87 -13.47 -3.91
CA ARG A 207 7.87 -14.11 -3.04
C ARG A 207 9.17 -13.30 -3.02
N SER A 208 9.66 -12.89 -4.19
CA SER A 208 10.85 -12.05 -4.30
C SER A 208 10.68 -10.73 -3.56
N PHE A 209 9.55 -10.05 -3.74
CA PHE A 209 9.26 -8.77 -3.07
C PHE A 209 9.27 -8.86 -1.53
N PHE A 210 8.75 -9.95 -0.96
CA PHE A 210 8.71 -10.12 0.50
C PHE A 210 9.91 -10.87 1.08
N SER A 211 10.87 -11.30 0.24
CA SER A 211 12.12 -11.95 0.67
C SER A 211 13.17 -10.94 1.12
N THR A 212 13.00 -9.66 0.78
CA THR A 212 13.95 -8.57 1.08
C THR A 212 13.77 -7.90 2.45
N ASP A 213 12.84 -8.39 3.28
CA ASP A 213 12.55 -7.87 4.63
C ASP A 213 12.72 -8.92 5.75
#